data_AF-A0A4Q7U8J9-F1
#
_entry.id   AF-A0A4Q7U8J9-F1
#
_cell.length_a   1.000
_cell.length_b   1.000
_cell.length_c   1.000
_cell.angle_alpha   90.00
_cell.angle_beta   90.00
_cell.angle_gamma   90.00
#
_symmetry.space_group_name_H-M   'P 1'
#
loop_
_entity.id
_entity.type
_entity.pdbx_description
1 polymer ?
#
loop_
_entity_poly.entity_id
_entity_poly.type
_entity_poly.pdbx_seq_one_letter_code
_entity_poly.pdbx_strand_id
1 'polypeptide(L)'
;MEVNDYIRLSPRIVDQVAPKISPKYRSMVLRARGAGAWDHAITTLVGALWEEDVVITTAEKDALRELMEYLREPLTRLEQIRTSD
;
A
#
# COMPACT_ATOMS: atom_id res chain seq x y z
N MET A 1 -5.15 -14.93 -2.58
CA MET A 1 -6.23 -13.94 -2.60
C MET A 1 -7.05 -14.09 -3.89
N GLU A 2 -8.37 -14.06 -3.83
CA GLU A 2 -9.22 -14.00 -5.03
C GLU A 2 -9.36 -12.56 -5.55
N VAL A 3 -9.77 -12.38 -6.81
CA VAL A 3 -9.95 -11.03 -7.40
C VAL A 3 -10.96 -10.18 -6.61
N ASN A 4 -12.02 -10.79 -6.06
CA ASN A 4 -13.02 -10.08 -5.26
C ASN A 4 -12.42 -9.56 -3.95
N ASP A 5 -11.55 -10.34 -3.31
CA ASP A 5 -10.83 -9.93 -2.10
C ASP A 5 -9.86 -8.79 -2.41
N TYR A 6 -9.15 -8.87 -3.55
CA TYR A 6 -8.26 -7.82 -4.02
C TYR A 6 -9.00 -6.49 -4.21
N ILE A 7 -10.13 -6.51 -4.92
CA ILE A 7 -10.96 -5.31 -5.13
C ILE A 7 -11.55 -4.79 -3.82
N ARG A 8 -11.84 -5.65 -2.85
CA ARG A 8 -12.37 -5.24 -1.53
C ARG A 8 -11.29 -4.67 -0.61
N LEU A 9 -10.11 -5.26 -0.59
CA LEU A 9 -9.03 -4.92 0.33
C LEU A 9 -8.26 -3.66 -0.13
N SER A 10 -8.02 -3.52 -1.43
CA SER A 10 -7.28 -2.40 -2.02
C SER A 10 -7.78 -1.01 -1.58
N PRO A 11 -9.07 -0.65 -1.70
CA PRO A 11 -9.55 0.65 -1.25
C PRO A 11 -9.39 0.84 0.26
N ARG A 12 -9.66 -0.21 1.04
CA ARG A 12 -9.59 -0.15 2.51
C ARG A 12 -8.17 0.13 2.99
N ILE A 13 -7.17 -0.58 2.44
CA ILE A 13 -5.79 -0.38 2.87
C ILE A 13 -5.26 0.99 2.42
N VAL A 14 -5.62 1.43 1.20
CA VAL A 14 -5.17 2.74 0.70
C VAL A 14 -5.76 3.86 1.55
N ASP A 15 -7.05 3.80 1.87
CA ASP A 15 -7.72 4.82 2.69
C ASP A 15 -7.16 4.86 4.12
N GLN A 16 -6.76 3.72 4.68
CA GLN A 16 -6.17 3.63 6.01
C GLN A 16 -4.73 4.14 6.07
N VAL A 17 -3.91 3.84 5.05
CA VAL A 17 -2.45 4.03 5.13
C VAL A 17 -1.98 5.28 4.39
N ALA A 18 -2.63 5.69 3.30
CA ALA A 18 -2.27 6.91 2.57
C ALA A 18 -2.27 8.21 3.42
N PRO A 19 -3.07 8.36 4.49
CA PRO A 19 -2.97 9.50 5.40
C PRO A 19 -1.65 9.60 6.19
N LYS A 20 -0.81 8.54 6.19
CA LYS A 20 0.46 8.51 6.94
C LYS A 20 1.66 9.02 6.14
N ILE A 21 1.60 8.94 4.81
CA ILE A 21 2.64 9.46 3.89
C ILE A 21 2.44 10.95 3.60
N SER A 22 3.49 11.62 3.14
CA SER A 22 3.46 13.05 2.83
C SER A 22 2.47 13.41 1.71
N PRO A 23 2.02 14.67 1.63
CA PRO A 23 1.12 15.14 0.59
C PRO A 23 1.61 14.87 -0.85
N LYS A 24 2.93 14.86 -1.06
CA LYS A 24 3.56 14.60 -2.37
C LYS A 24 3.11 13.24 -2.90
N TYR A 25 3.41 12.16 -2.17
CA TYR A 25 3.06 10.80 -2.58
C TYR A 25 1.57 10.51 -2.41
N ARG A 26 0.93 11.06 -1.37
CA ARG A 26 -0.51 10.90 -1.16
C ARG A 26 -1.31 11.33 -2.38
N SER A 27 -0.95 12.44 -3.01
CA SER A 27 -1.62 12.91 -4.23
C SER A 27 -1.52 11.91 -5.40
N MET A 28 -0.39 11.19 -5.51
CA MET A 28 -0.17 10.18 -6.55
C MET A 28 -1.01 8.93 -6.27
N VAL A 29 -0.97 8.44 -5.03
CA VAL A 29 -1.76 7.27 -4.59
C VAL A 29 -3.26 7.51 -4.79
N LEU A 30 -3.76 8.68 -4.38
CA LEU A 30 -5.19 8.99 -4.51
C LEU A 30 -5.65 9.18 -5.96
N ARG A 31 -4.79 9.70 -6.84
CA ARG A 31 -5.08 9.76 -8.28
C ARG A 31 -5.19 8.36 -8.88
N ALA A 32 -4.25 7.47 -8.56
CA ALA A 32 -4.28 6.07 -9.03
C ALA A 32 -5.53 5.33 -8.53
N ARG A 33 -5.85 5.48 -7.23
CA ARG A 33 -7.09 5.00 -6.60
C ARG A 33 -8.33 5.48 -7.35
N GLY A 34 -8.42 6.78 -7.64
CA GLY A 34 -9.57 7.37 -8.33
C GLY A 34 -9.78 6.85 -9.75
N ALA A 35 -8.70 6.42 -10.42
CA ALA A 35 -8.75 5.79 -11.74
C ALA A 35 -9.02 4.27 -11.70
N GLY A 36 -9.12 3.67 -10.50
CA GLY A 36 -9.20 2.22 -10.33
C GLY A 36 -7.90 1.48 -10.65
N ALA A 37 -6.78 2.20 -10.82
CA ALA A 37 -5.45 1.65 -11.04
C ALA A 37 -4.84 1.20 -9.71
N TRP A 38 -5.41 0.13 -9.14
CA TRP A 38 -5.09 -0.36 -7.80
C TRP A 38 -3.66 -0.90 -7.70
N ASP A 39 -3.18 -1.57 -8.73
CA ASP A 39 -1.79 -2.00 -8.89
C ASP A 39 -0.82 -0.82 -8.71
N HIS A 40 -1.09 0.30 -9.40
CA HIS A 40 -0.29 1.50 -9.31
C HIS A 40 -0.44 2.21 -7.95
N ALA A 41 -1.65 2.23 -7.39
CA ALA A 41 -1.91 2.84 -6.08
C ALA A 41 -1.15 2.12 -4.95
N ILE A 42 -1.19 0.78 -4.94
CA ILE A 42 -0.56 -0.07 -3.92
C ILE A 42 0.97 0.02 -4.02
N THR A 43 1.52 -0.15 -5.22
CA THR A 43 2.98 -0.10 -5.43
C THR A 43 3.56 1.28 -5.09
N THR A 44 2.85 2.36 -5.46
CA THR A 44 3.24 3.72 -5.09
C THR A 44 3.17 3.96 -3.58
N LEU A 45 2.14 3.42 -2.91
CA LEU A 45 1.98 3.52 -1.47
C LEU A 45 3.13 2.82 -0.73
N VAL A 46 3.48 1.58 -1.12
CA VAL A 46 4.61 0.83 -0.53
C VAL A 46 5.94 1.57 -0.77
N GLY A 47 6.14 2.10 -1.97
CA GLY A 47 7.33 2.90 -2.28
C GLY A 47 7.46 4.13 -1.39
N ALA A 48 6.36 4.87 -1.22
CA ALA A 48 6.32 6.07 -0.38
C ALA A 48 6.58 5.77 1.10
N LEU A 49 5.97 4.70 1.63
CA LEU A 49 6.19 4.29 3.03
C LEU A 49 7.66 3.96 3.29
N TRP A 50 8.31 3.25 2.37
CA TRP A 50 9.72 2.91 2.47
C TRP A 50 10.64 4.14 2.34
N GLU A 51 10.38 5.00 1.36
CA GLU A 51 11.20 6.19 1.10
C GLU A 51 11.13 7.22 2.24
N GLU A 52 9.96 7.33 2.89
CA GLU A 52 9.73 8.28 3.98
C GLU A 52 9.95 7.68 5.38
N ASP A 53 10.44 6.44 5.49
CA ASP A 53 10.59 5.68 6.75
C ASP A 53 9.33 5.72 7.63
N VAL A 54 8.15 5.60 7.01
CA VAL A 54 6.87 5.66 7.72
C VAL A 54 6.63 4.35 8.43
N VAL A 55 6.50 4.43 9.76
CA VAL A 55 6.14 3.28 10.58
C VAL A 55 4.64 3.00 10.46
N ILE A 56 4.30 1.75 10.15
CA ILE A 56 2.91 1.26 10.01
C ILE A 56 2.63 0.16 11.02
N THR A 57 1.39 -0.32 11.10
CA THR A 57 1.10 -1.46 11.97
C THR A 57 1.53 -2.79 11.32
N THR A 58 1.75 -3.82 12.12
CA THR A 58 2.02 -5.18 11.60
C THR A 58 0.87 -5.66 10.72
N ALA A 59 -0.38 -5.39 11.13
CA ALA A 59 -1.56 -5.74 10.33
C ALA A 59 -1.64 -4.98 8.99
N GLU A 60 -1.25 -3.71 8.95
CA GLU A 60 -1.17 -2.94 7.70
C GLU A 60 -0.09 -3.49 6.77
N LYS A 61 1.08 -3.85 7.32
CA LYS A 61 2.17 -4.47 6.56
C LYS A 61 1.76 -5.82 6.00
N ASP A 62 1.05 -6.63 6.77
CA ASP A 62 0.56 -7.93 6.32
C ASP A 62 -0.50 -7.79 5.22
N ALA A 63 -1.45 -6.86 5.36
CA ALA A 63 -2.42 -6.58 4.31
C ALA A 63 -1.77 -6.07 3.01
N LEU A 64 -0.75 -5.21 3.12
CA LEU A 64 0.03 -4.79 1.96
C LEU A 64 0.82 -5.95 1.34
N ARG A 65 1.29 -6.92 2.15
CA ARG A 65 1.98 -8.12 1.65
C ARG A 65 1.05 -8.96 0.79
N GLU A 66 -0.14 -9.26 1.29
CA GLU A 66 -1.11 -10.06 0.53
C GLU A 66 -1.45 -9.44 -0.84
N LEU A 67 -1.58 -8.10 -0.88
CA LEU A 67 -1.85 -7.36 -2.11
C LEU A 67 -0.65 -7.36 -3.07
N MET A 68 0.55 -7.16 -2.56
CA MET A 68 1.79 -7.18 -3.36
C MET A 68 2.05 -8.58 -3.93
N GLU A 69 1.82 -9.63 -3.15
CA GLU A 69 1.92 -11.03 -3.61
C GLU A 69 0.90 -11.33 -4.71
N TYR A 70 -0.35 -10.88 -4.55
CA TYR A 70 -1.38 -11.02 -5.60
C TYR A 70 -0.97 -10.34 -6.90
N LEU A 71 -0.41 -9.13 -6.79
CA LEU A 71 0.12 -8.35 -7.92
C LEU A 71 1.42 -8.91 -8.50
N ARG A 72 2.04 -9.90 -7.84
CA ARG A 72 3.37 -10.46 -8.17
C ARG A 72 4.48 -9.40 -8.16
N GLU A 73 4.33 -8.42 -7.29
CA GLU A 73 5.28 -7.33 -7.13
C GLU A 73 6.36 -7.70 -6.08
N PRO A 74 7.61 -7.24 -6.22
CA PRO A 74 8.67 -7.54 -5.26
C PRO A 74 8.38 -7.01 -3.85
N LEU A 75 8.63 -7.85 -2.84
CA LEU A 75 8.39 -7.50 -1.43
C LEU A 75 9.54 -6.75 -0.76
N THR A 76 10.69 -6.59 -1.43
CA THR A 76 11.94 -6.10 -0.83
C THR A 76 11.80 -4.76 -0.11
N ARG A 77 11.01 -3.82 -0.66
CA ARG A 77 10.73 -2.53 0.01
C ARG A 77 9.79 -2.71 1.19
N LEU A 78 8.72 -3.47 1.01
CA LEU A 78 7.74 -3.75 2.06
C LEU A 78 8.39 -4.39 3.27
N GLU A 79 9.27 -5.36 3.08
CA GLU A 79 9.99 -6.07 4.14
C GLU A 79 10.81 -5.14 5.04
N GLN A 80 11.37 -4.07 4.47
CA GLN A 80 12.18 -3.09 5.19
C GLN A 80 11.36 -2.03 5.95
N ILE A 81 10.07 -1.88 5.64
CA ILE A 81 9.20 -0.93 6.36
C ILE A 81 9.07 -1.38 7.82
N ARG A 82 9.32 -0.46 8.75
CA ARG A 82 9.23 -0.71 10.19
C ARG A 82 7.77 -0.81 10.65
N THR A 83 7.53 -1.60 11.69
CA THR A 83 6.20 -1.73 12.31
C THR A 83 6.18 -1.20 13.74
N SER A 84 5.02 -0.74 14.20
CA SER A 84 4.82 -0.14 15.54
C SER A 84 3.83 -0.92 16.41
N ASP A 85 3.94 -2.25 16.54
CA ASP A 85 3.09 -3.02 17.48
C ASP A 85 3.80 -4.30 17.92
#